data_AF-A0A5N5E845-F1
#
_entry.id   AF-A0A5N5E845-F1
#
_cell.length_a   1.000
_cell.length_b   1.000
_cell.length_c   1.000
_cell.angle_alpha   90.00
_cell.angle_beta   90.00
_cell.angle_gamma   90.00
#
_symmetry.space_group_name_H-M   'P 1'
#
loop_
_entity.id
_entity.type
_entity.pdbx_description
1 polymer ?
#
loop_
_entity_poly.entity_id
_entity_poly.type
_entity_poly.pdbx_seq_one_letter_code
_entity_poly.pdbx_strand_id
1 'polypeptide(L)'
;MSETTKFECRARVWEGIDTFDAVAASTAGGSMRDDFRYEQDPESQIHDNGVRAVRAADGMIAYARRCGTGTEELPTVFADFLSDAHHLADALGVDWDEATRNGEGHYTAELYGTE
;
A
#
# COMPACT_ATOMS: atom_id res chain seq x y z
N MET A 1 33.82 10.35 -0.34
CA MET A 1 32.72 9.94 0.55
C MET A 1 32.08 8.73 -0.10
N SER A 2 32.05 7.57 0.57
CA SER A 2 31.47 6.36 0.01
C SER A 2 29.97 6.58 -0.19
N GLU A 3 29.47 6.47 -1.42
CA GLU A 3 28.04 6.23 -1.66
C GLU A 3 27.70 4.95 -0.90
N THR A 4 27.11 5.13 0.27
CA THR A 4 26.44 4.01 0.92
C THR A 4 25.18 3.83 0.10
N THR A 5 25.15 2.82 -0.76
CA THR A 5 23.90 2.41 -1.42
C THR A 5 22.87 2.20 -0.32
N LYS A 6 21.95 3.15 -0.17
CA LYS A 6 20.90 3.04 0.83
C LYS A 6 20.05 1.84 0.45
N PHE A 7 19.95 0.88 1.36
CA PHE A 7 19.09 -0.27 1.19
C PHE A 7 17.63 0.20 1.31
N GLU A 8 16.79 -0.13 0.33
CA GLU A 8 15.36 0.20 0.33
C GLU A 8 14.56 -0.98 0.88
N CYS A 9 13.89 -0.79 2.01
CA CYS A 9 13.09 -1.80 2.70
C CYS A 9 11.70 -1.97 2.07
N ARG A 10 11.61 -2.21 0.76
CA ARG A 10 10.32 -2.35 0.05
C ARG A 10 9.51 -3.54 0.59
N ALA A 11 8.18 -3.40 0.57
CA ALA A 11 7.28 -4.53 0.74
C ALA A 11 7.63 -5.65 -0.25
N ARG A 12 7.56 -6.91 0.19
CA ARG A 12 7.80 -8.05 -0.71
C ARG A 12 6.71 -8.13 -1.76
N VAL A 13 7.11 -8.35 -3.01
CA VAL A 13 6.18 -8.61 -4.12
C VAL A 13 5.36 -9.84 -3.77
N TRP A 14 4.05 -9.77 -3.97
CA TRP A 14 3.18 -10.94 -3.87
C TRP A 14 3.28 -11.75 -5.16
N GLU A 15 4.09 -12.80 -5.14
CA GLU A 15 4.31 -13.65 -6.30
C GLU A 15 3.01 -14.35 -6.73
N GLY A 16 2.72 -14.33 -8.03
CA GLY A 16 1.55 -15.02 -8.60
C GLY A 16 0.21 -14.32 -8.37
N ILE A 17 0.20 -13.04 -7.97
CA ILE A 17 -1.02 -12.23 -7.82
C ILE A 17 -1.22 -11.38 -9.07
N ASP A 18 -2.11 -11.84 -9.95
CA ASP A 18 -2.48 -11.17 -11.20
C ASP A 18 -3.98 -10.80 -11.27
N THR A 19 -4.78 -11.30 -10.34
CA THR A 19 -6.23 -11.06 -10.29
C THR A 19 -6.67 -10.45 -8.97
N PHE A 20 -7.79 -9.74 -9.01
CA PHE A 20 -8.44 -9.19 -7.81
C PHE A 20 -8.79 -10.27 -6.77
N ASP A 21 -9.29 -11.43 -7.22
CA ASP A 21 -9.61 -12.53 -6.32
C ASP A 21 -8.34 -13.09 -5.64
N ALA A 22 -7.20 -13.11 -6.32
CA ALA A 22 -5.92 -13.50 -5.73
C ALA A 22 -5.46 -12.51 -4.65
N VAL A 23 -5.66 -11.19 -4.85
CA VAL A 23 -5.44 -10.15 -3.81
C VAL A 23 -6.35 -10.41 -2.61
N ALA A 24 -7.65 -10.64 -2.84
CA ALA A 24 -8.62 -10.87 -1.77
C ALA A 24 -8.35 -12.17 -0.98
N ALA A 25 -7.92 -13.23 -1.65
CA ALA A 25 -7.55 -14.49 -1.02
C ALA A 25 -6.28 -14.33 -0.14
N SER A 26 -5.28 -13.62 -0.65
CA SER A 26 -4.00 -13.41 0.04
C SER A 26 -4.13 -12.58 1.32
N THR A 27 -5.13 -11.70 1.37
CA THR A 27 -5.40 -10.82 2.52
C THR A 27 -6.36 -11.45 3.54
N ALA A 28 -7.08 -12.53 3.20
CA ALA A 28 -8.14 -13.13 4.03
C ALA A 28 -7.65 -13.77 5.35
N GLY A 29 -6.34 -13.92 5.56
CA GLY A 29 -5.73 -14.69 6.64
C GLY A 29 -5.57 -14.01 8.02
N GLY A 30 -5.95 -12.74 8.19
CA GLY A 30 -6.13 -12.06 9.49
C GLY A 30 -4.89 -11.83 10.38
N SER A 31 -4.03 -12.82 10.57
CA SER A 31 -2.92 -12.80 11.55
C SER A 31 -1.76 -11.90 11.15
N MET A 32 -1.58 -11.59 9.87
CA MET A 32 -0.54 -10.65 9.40
C MET A 32 -0.94 -9.17 9.50
N ARG A 33 -2.19 -8.85 9.86
CA ARG A 33 -2.76 -7.49 9.72
C ARG A 33 -2.27 -6.47 10.77
N ASP A 34 -1.83 -6.95 11.93
CA ASP A 34 -1.51 -6.12 13.10
C ASP A 34 -0.16 -6.44 13.75
N ASP A 35 0.62 -7.34 13.17
CA ASP A 35 1.92 -7.74 13.72
C ASP A 35 3.04 -6.83 13.19
N PHE A 36 2.93 -5.53 13.45
CA PHE A 36 4.06 -4.64 13.23
C PHE A 36 5.18 -4.97 14.21
N ARG A 37 6.40 -5.08 13.70
CA ARG A 37 7.58 -5.34 14.50
C ARG A 37 8.16 -4.05 15.07
N TYR A 38 8.11 -2.96 14.31
CA TYR A 38 8.70 -1.65 14.68
C TYR A 38 10.19 -1.72 15.03
N GLU A 39 10.89 -2.73 14.53
CA GLU A 39 12.34 -2.86 14.70
C GLU A 39 13.06 -2.19 13.53
N GLN A 40 14.21 -1.59 13.80
CA GLN A 40 14.97 -0.81 12.81
C GLN A 40 15.86 -1.68 11.90
N ASP A 41 15.80 -2.99 12.05
CA ASP A 41 16.52 -3.89 11.15
C ASP A 41 15.79 -4.01 9.80
N PRO A 42 16.52 -4.25 8.69
CA PRO A 42 15.91 -4.31 7.37
C PRO A 42 14.81 -5.36 7.20
N GLU A 43 14.91 -6.51 7.88
CA GLU A 43 13.92 -7.57 7.74
C GLU A 43 12.58 -7.17 8.36
N SER A 44 12.63 -6.54 9.52
CA SER A 44 11.45 -6.03 10.21
C SER A 44 10.80 -4.87 9.45
N GLN A 45 11.57 -3.96 8.87
CA GLN A 45 11.03 -2.88 8.04
C GLN A 45 10.36 -3.41 6.76
N ILE A 46 10.97 -4.40 6.09
CA ILE A 46 10.35 -5.08 4.94
C ILE A 46 9.02 -5.75 5.34
N HIS A 47 9.00 -6.39 6.52
CA HIS A 47 7.78 -7.01 7.05
C HIS A 47 6.68 -5.96 7.30
N ASP A 48 7.00 -4.89 8.02
CA ASP A 48 6.06 -3.81 8.33
C ASP A 48 5.51 -3.13 7.07
N ASN A 49 6.36 -2.91 6.06
CA ASN A 49 5.91 -2.39 4.76
C ASN A 49 5.00 -3.38 4.02
N GLY A 50 5.19 -4.69 4.20
CA GLY A 50 4.23 -5.72 3.78
C GLY A 50 2.87 -5.60 4.49
N VAL A 51 2.86 -5.35 5.80
CA VAL A 51 1.62 -5.11 6.57
C VAL A 51 0.90 -3.85 6.05
N ARG A 52 1.63 -2.78 5.75
CA ARG A 52 1.07 -1.55 5.13
C ARG A 52 0.44 -1.83 3.77
N ALA A 53 1.08 -2.64 2.94
CA ALA A 53 0.52 -3.07 1.65
C ALA A 53 -0.79 -3.87 1.83
N VAL A 54 -0.87 -4.76 2.81
CA VAL A 54 -2.11 -5.49 3.15
C VAL A 54 -3.23 -4.52 3.56
N ARG A 55 -2.94 -3.51 4.38
CA ARG A 55 -3.94 -2.49 4.78
C ARG A 55 -4.46 -1.68 3.58
N ALA A 56 -3.58 -1.30 2.65
CA ALA A 56 -4.00 -0.64 1.42
C ALA A 56 -4.86 -1.56 0.54
N ALA A 57 -4.50 -2.84 0.45
CA ALA A 57 -5.27 -3.83 -0.30
C ALA A 57 -6.69 -4.01 0.27
N ASP A 58 -6.89 -3.98 1.58
CA ASP A 58 -8.23 -4.06 2.19
C ASP A 58 -9.14 -2.92 1.71
N GLY A 59 -8.62 -1.70 1.62
CA GLY A 59 -9.35 -0.54 1.08
C GLY A 59 -9.72 -0.74 -0.38
N MET A 60 -8.77 -1.18 -1.21
CA MET A 60 -9.01 -1.48 -2.62
C MET A 60 -10.00 -2.65 -2.81
N ILE A 61 -9.96 -3.68 -1.95
CA ILE A 61 -10.89 -4.82 -1.97
C ILE A 61 -12.31 -4.36 -1.66
N ALA A 62 -12.48 -3.53 -0.63
CA ALA A 62 -13.78 -2.97 -0.29
C ALA A 62 -14.33 -2.10 -1.43
N TYR A 63 -13.47 -1.27 -2.03
CA TYR A 63 -13.80 -0.45 -3.18
C TYR A 63 -14.28 -1.28 -4.38
N ALA A 64 -13.48 -2.24 -4.84
CA ALA A 64 -13.80 -2.98 -6.06
C ALA A 64 -15.06 -3.84 -5.90
N ARG A 65 -15.30 -4.40 -4.70
CA ARG A 65 -16.57 -5.09 -4.38
C ARG A 65 -17.76 -4.15 -4.44
N ARG A 66 -17.61 -2.91 -3.96
CA ARG A 66 -18.66 -1.89 -3.94
C ARG A 66 -19.01 -1.38 -5.34
N CYS A 67 -18.00 -1.24 -6.20
CA CYS A 67 -18.12 -0.71 -7.55
C CYS A 67 -18.35 -1.79 -8.62
N GLY A 68 -18.16 -3.08 -8.28
CA GLY A 68 -18.31 -4.19 -9.22
C GLY A 68 -17.14 -4.32 -10.20
N THR A 69 -15.98 -3.76 -9.87
CA THR A 69 -14.78 -3.75 -10.73
C THR A 69 -13.85 -4.93 -10.49
N GLY A 70 -14.23 -5.90 -9.66
CA GLY A 70 -13.39 -7.07 -9.33
C GLY A 70 -13.07 -8.00 -10.51
N THR A 71 -13.71 -7.84 -11.66
CA THR A 71 -13.39 -8.58 -12.90
C THR A 71 -12.46 -7.84 -13.84
N GLU A 72 -12.15 -6.57 -13.55
CA GLU A 72 -11.22 -5.76 -14.32
C GLU A 72 -9.77 -6.10 -13.97
N GLU A 73 -8.84 -5.71 -14.83
CA GLU A 73 -7.40 -5.87 -14.59
C GLU A 73 -6.95 -5.08 -13.35
N LEU A 74 -6.04 -5.64 -12.55
CA LEU A 74 -5.57 -5.02 -11.30
C LEU A 74 -5.10 -3.55 -11.47
N PRO A 75 -4.32 -3.19 -12.51
CA PRO A 75 -3.93 -1.79 -12.72
C PRO A 75 -5.12 -0.86 -12.97
N THR A 76 -6.18 -1.34 -13.63
CA THR A 76 -7.41 -0.59 -13.87
C THR A 76 -8.14 -0.34 -12.56
N VAL A 77 -8.35 -1.39 -11.75
CA VAL A 77 -9.00 -1.26 -10.42
C VAL A 77 -8.24 -0.30 -9.51
N PHE A 78 -6.90 -0.35 -9.53
CA PHE A 78 -6.05 0.54 -8.74
C PHE A 78 -6.17 2.00 -9.21
N ALA A 79 -6.19 2.24 -10.53
CA ALA A 79 -6.34 3.57 -11.09
C ALA A 79 -7.71 4.18 -10.78
N ASP A 80 -8.79 3.39 -10.89
CA ASP A 80 -10.15 3.82 -10.57
C ASP A 80 -10.27 4.17 -9.08
N PHE A 81 -9.69 3.33 -8.20
CA PHE A 81 -9.63 3.59 -6.76
C PHE A 81 -8.94 4.93 -6.43
N LEU A 82 -7.81 5.22 -7.08
CA LEU A 82 -7.12 6.50 -6.90
C LEU A 82 -7.91 7.69 -7.44
N SER A 83 -8.58 7.53 -8.58
CA SER A 83 -9.44 8.56 -9.16
C SER A 83 -10.59 8.93 -8.21
N ASP A 84 -11.26 7.93 -7.63
CA ASP A 84 -12.35 8.16 -6.69
C ASP A 84 -11.84 8.68 -5.33
N ALA A 85 -10.62 8.31 -4.90
CA ALA A 85 -9.98 8.89 -3.73
C ALA A 85 -9.67 10.40 -3.93
N HIS A 86 -9.32 10.81 -5.15
CA HIS A 86 -9.16 12.22 -5.50
C HIS A 86 -10.49 12.97 -5.40
N HIS A 87 -11.57 12.43 -5.98
CA HIS A 87 -12.91 13.01 -5.82
C HIS A 87 -13.36 13.06 -4.35
N LEU A 88 -12.97 12.08 -3.54
CA LEU A 88 -13.20 12.11 -2.10
C LEU A 88 -12.44 13.27 -1.43
N ALA A 89 -11.21 13.55 -1.84
CA ALA A 89 -10.44 14.68 -1.32
C ALA A 89 -11.14 16.03 -1.63
N ASP A 90 -11.63 16.22 -2.85
CA ASP A 90 -12.46 17.38 -3.22
C ASP A 90 -13.67 17.53 -2.29
N ALA A 91 -14.39 16.43 -2.05
CA ALA A 91 -15.59 16.41 -1.21
C ALA A 91 -15.31 16.68 0.27
N LEU A 92 -14.13 16.29 0.77
CA LEU A 92 -13.70 16.49 2.15
C LEU A 92 -12.97 17.81 2.39
N GLY A 93 -12.64 18.56 1.32
CA GLY A 93 -11.80 19.76 1.40
C GLY A 93 -10.35 19.44 1.77
N VAL A 94 -9.87 18.24 1.43
CA VAL A 94 -8.46 17.84 1.58
C VAL A 94 -7.70 18.29 0.34
N ASP A 95 -6.59 18.99 0.52
CA ASP A 95 -5.65 19.29 -0.58
C ASP A 95 -4.98 17.98 -1.02
N TRP A 96 -5.35 17.49 -2.21
CA TRP A 96 -4.83 16.25 -2.77
C TRP A 96 -3.31 16.29 -2.99
N ASP A 97 -2.78 17.40 -3.49
CA ASP A 97 -1.35 17.54 -3.79
C ASP A 97 -0.52 17.60 -2.49
N GLU A 98 -1.06 18.23 -1.44
CA GLU A 98 -0.45 18.20 -0.11
C GLU A 98 -0.51 16.80 0.53
N ALA A 99 -1.67 16.15 0.47
CA ALA A 99 -1.85 14.82 1.04
C ALA A 99 -0.94 13.78 0.38
N THR A 100 -0.83 13.80 -0.95
CA THR A 100 0.06 12.91 -1.71
C THR A 100 1.53 13.19 -1.42
N ARG A 101 1.95 14.46 -1.35
CA ARG A 101 3.33 14.84 -0.99
C ARG A 101 3.71 14.37 0.41
N ASN A 102 2.83 14.53 1.39
CA ASN A 102 3.05 14.05 2.74
C ASN A 102 3.10 12.51 2.80
N GLY A 103 2.21 11.84 2.06
CA GLY A 103 2.21 10.39 1.91
C GLY A 103 3.49 9.85 1.28
N GLU A 104 4.01 10.51 0.23
CA GLU A 104 5.29 10.16 -0.39
C GLU A 104 6.46 10.37 0.57
N GLY A 105 6.40 11.41 1.40
CA GLY A 105 7.35 11.64 2.49
C GLY A 105 7.39 10.50 3.50
N HIS A 106 6.23 10.06 3.99
CA HIS A 106 6.12 8.90 4.89
C HIS A 106 6.61 7.62 4.21
N TYR A 107 6.13 7.33 3.00
CA TYR A 107 6.58 6.16 2.23
C TYR A 107 8.11 6.15 2.04
N THR A 108 8.71 7.30 1.73
CA THR A 108 10.16 7.43 1.60
C THR A 108 10.85 7.16 2.94
N ALA A 109 10.33 7.70 4.05
CA ALA A 109 10.88 7.46 5.38
C ALA A 109 10.79 5.98 5.79
N GLU A 110 9.65 5.32 5.50
CA GLU A 110 9.40 3.90 5.70
C GLU A 110 10.34 3.01 4.86
N LEU A 111 10.72 3.43 3.65
CA LEU A 111 11.68 2.71 2.80
C LEU A 111 13.11 2.74 3.35
N TYR A 112 13.49 3.82 4.05
CA TYR A 112 14.86 4.04 4.51
C TYR A 112 15.04 3.93 6.02
N GLY A 113 13.98 3.59 6.75
CA GLY A 113 14.04 3.43 8.21
C GLY A 113 14.29 4.74 8.95
N THR A 114 13.77 5.85 8.44
CA THR A 114 14.00 7.19 8.99
C THR A 114 12.78 7.77 9.69
N GLU A 115 11.76 6.96 9.99
CA GLU A 115 10.64 7.30 10.88
C GLU A 115 11.03 7.19 12.36
#